data_AF-A0A5J5G344-F1
#
_entry.id   AF-A0A5J5G344-F1
#
_cell.length_a   1.000
_cell.length_b   1.000
_cell.length_c   1.000
_cell.angle_alpha   90.00
_cell.angle_beta   90.00
_cell.angle_gamma   90.00
#
_symmetry.space_group_name_H-M   'P 1'
#
loop_
_entity.id
_entity.type
_entity.pdbx_description
1 polymer ?
#
loop_
_entity_poly.entity_id
_entity_poly.type
_entity_poly.pdbx_seq_one_letter_code
_entity_poly.pdbx_strand_id
1 'polypeptide(L)'
;MKIAVTVRRKQLRALTEYLELLCELLRLDSQCGWTTHFEHSLSVANRLLETGFEQVELNELSLSIRSVYGGMGSFNDYVPLVDTPAYRAWRRQHADADRVTSKVYDAALALMTIGGQNA
;
A
#
# COMPACT_ATOMS: atom_id res chain seq x y z
N MET A 1 22.14 15.25 3.73
CA MET A 1 21.18 14.64 2.77
C MET A 1 21.06 13.09 2.85
N LYS A 2 22.03 12.33 3.40
CA LYS A 2 21.94 10.85 3.48
C LYS A 2 20.82 10.33 4.40
N ILE A 3 20.57 11.00 5.53
CA ILE A 3 19.56 10.60 6.53
C ILE A 3 18.14 10.61 5.92
N ALA A 4 17.80 11.62 5.13
CA ALA A 4 16.49 11.72 4.48
C ALA A 4 16.23 10.56 3.50
N VAL A 5 17.23 10.19 2.68
CA VAL A 5 17.13 9.05 1.76
C VAL A 5 16.95 7.73 2.51
N THR A 6 17.66 7.53 3.63
CA THR A 6 17.47 6.34 4.47
C THR A 6 16.07 6.27 5.08
N VAL A 7 15.52 7.40 5.53
CA VAL A 7 14.15 7.48 6.06
C VAL A 7 13.12 7.16 4.98
N ARG A 8 13.20 7.82 3.80
CA ARG A 8 12.28 7.56 2.68
C ARG A 8 12.34 6.11 2.22
N ARG A 9 13.54 5.52 2.15
CA ARG A 9 13.71 4.10 1.78
C ARG A 9 13.04 3.17 2.79
N LYS A 10 13.12 3.47 4.09
CA LYS A 10 12.42 2.69 5.13
C LYS A 10 10.89 2.79 4.96
N GLN A 11 10.37 3.96 4.64
CA GLN A 11 8.93 4.14 4.44
C GLN A 11 8.44 3.47 3.16
N LEU A 12 9.22 3.52 2.08
CA LEU A 12 8.90 2.77 0.86
C LEU A 12 8.90 1.26 1.12
N ARG A 13 9.87 0.73 1.88
CA ARG A 13 9.86 -0.69 2.30
C ARG A 13 8.61 -1.05 3.11
N ALA A 14 8.25 -0.22 4.09
CA ALA A 14 7.05 -0.45 4.88
C ALA A 14 5.77 -0.44 4.02
N LEU A 15 5.67 0.48 3.05
CA LEU A 15 4.57 0.46 2.08
C LEU A 15 4.57 -0.82 1.26
N THR A 16 5.72 -1.26 0.74
CA THR A 16 5.86 -2.50 -0.03
C THR A 16 5.36 -3.70 0.77
N GLU A 17 5.79 -3.85 2.03
CA GLU A 17 5.36 -4.97 2.91
C GLU A 17 3.83 -4.97 3.11
N TYR A 18 3.22 -3.80 3.30
CA TYR A 18 1.75 -3.71 3.42
C TYR A 18 1.03 -3.96 2.09
N LEU A 19 1.61 -3.55 0.96
CA LEU A 19 1.07 -3.85 -0.37
C LEU A 19 1.14 -5.34 -0.69
N GLU A 20 2.20 -6.04 -0.29
CA GLU A 20 2.31 -7.50 -0.43
C GLU A 20 1.19 -8.20 0.33
N LEU A 21 1.04 -7.87 1.61
CA LEU A 21 -0.04 -8.41 2.45
C LEU A 21 -1.43 -8.10 1.89
N LEU A 22 -1.64 -6.88 1.39
CA LEU A 22 -2.91 -6.52 0.75
C LEU A 22 -3.15 -7.34 -0.51
N CYS A 23 -2.16 -7.48 -1.40
CA CYS A 23 -2.30 -8.27 -2.62
C CYS A 23 -2.58 -9.74 -2.32
N GLU A 24 -1.94 -10.32 -1.30
CA GLU A 24 -2.26 -11.67 -0.83
C GLU A 24 -3.74 -11.80 -0.43
N LEU A 25 -4.24 -10.85 0.37
CA LEU A 25 -5.65 -10.81 0.76
C LEU A 25 -6.57 -10.70 -0.45
N LEU A 26 -6.32 -9.76 -1.36
CA LEU A 26 -7.19 -9.52 -2.52
C LEU A 26 -7.21 -10.71 -3.48
N ARG A 27 -6.11 -11.46 -3.62
CA ARG A 27 -6.05 -12.69 -4.43
C ARG A 27 -6.92 -13.83 -3.90
N LEU A 28 -7.33 -13.79 -2.63
CA LEU A 28 -8.29 -14.76 -2.09
C LEU A 28 -9.68 -14.57 -2.70
N ASP A 29 -9.96 -13.40 -3.27
CA ASP A 29 -11.19 -13.05 -3.95
C ASP A 29 -10.91 -12.86 -5.45
N SER A 30 -11.19 -13.90 -6.25
CA SER A 30 -10.97 -13.89 -7.69
C SER A 30 -11.84 -12.88 -8.45
N GLN A 31 -12.85 -12.29 -7.80
CA GLN A 31 -13.72 -11.26 -8.36
C GLN A 31 -13.35 -9.85 -7.87
N CYS A 32 -12.31 -9.71 -7.06
CA CYS A 32 -11.88 -8.40 -6.57
C CYS A 32 -11.34 -7.53 -7.71
N GLY A 33 -12.07 -6.45 -8.03
CA GLY A 33 -11.68 -5.50 -9.06
C GLY A 33 -10.44 -4.65 -8.72
N TRP A 34 -9.96 -4.68 -7.47
CA TRP A 34 -8.85 -3.87 -6.99
C TRP A 34 -7.49 -4.57 -7.04
N THR A 35 -7.47 -5.89 -7.22
CA THR A 35 -6.24 -6.69 -7.22
C THR A 35 -5.20 -6.13 -8.20
N THR A 36 -5.60 -5.91 -9.45
CA THR A 36 -4.71 -5.39 -10.50
C THR A 36 -4.14 -4.01 -10.15
N HIS A 37 -4.93 -3.13 -9.52
CA HIS A 37 -4.47 -1.80 -9.11
C HIS A 37 -3.35 -1.90 -8.06
N PHE A 38 -3.58 -2.67 -6.99
CA PHE A 38 -2.59 -2.78 -5.91
C PHE A 38 -1.37 -3.60 -6.32
N GLU A 39 -1.50 -4.60 -7.19
CA GLU A 39 -0.36 -5.32 -7.77
C GLU A 39 0.52 -4.41 -8.64
N HIS A 40 -0.10 -3.51 -9.41
CA HIS A 40 0.65 -2.50 -10.15
C HIS A 40 1.39 -1.55 -9.19
N SER A 41 0.73 -1.06 -8.15
CA SER A 41 1.38 -0.23 -7.12
C SER A 41 2.53 -0.95 -6.43
N LEU A 42 2.39 -2.24 -6.13
CA LEU A 42 3.45 -3.08 -5.56
C LEU A 42 4.64 -3.20 -6.51
N SER A 43 4.38 -3.45 -7.79
CA SER A 43 5.41 -3.51 -8.84
C SER A 43 6.20 -2.20 -8.93
N VAL A 44 5.51 -1.06 -8.93
CA VAL A 44 6.15 0.26 -8.92
C VAL A 44 7.00 0.46 -7.66
N ALA A 45 6.49 0.12 -6.47
CA ALA A 45 7.22 0.24 -5.22
C ALA A 45 8.52 -0.60 -5.20
N ASN A 46 8.45 -1.83 -5.69
CA ASN A 46 9.61 -2.72 -5.82
C ASN A 46 10.65 -2.15 -6.79
N ARG A 47 10.22 -1.69 -7.97
CA ARG A 47 11.11 -1.03 -8.93
C ARG A 47 11.85 0.15 -8.29
N LEU A 48 11.14 1.03 -7.59
CA LEU A 48 11.73 2.19 -6.91
C LEU A 48 12.73 1.78 -5.81
N LEU A 49 12.50 0.67 -5.09
CA LEU A 49 13.46 0.16 -4.12
C LEU A 49 14.75 -0.35 -4.77
N GLU A 50 14.64 -0.99 -5.93
CA GLU A 50 15.75 -1.57 -6.69
C GLU A 50 16.57 -0.51 -7.42
N THR A 51 15.91 0.36 -8.19
CA THR A 51 16.57 1.33 -9.07
C THR A 51 16.92 2.64 -8.37
N GLY A 52 16.39 2.87 -7.17
CA GLY A 52 16.37 4.18 -6.53
C GLY A 52 15.13 4.97 -6.94
N PHE A 53 14.94 6.10 -6.26
CA PHE A 53 13.74 6.93 -6.38
C PHE A 53 14.06 8.40 -6.15
N GLU A 54 13.25 9.25 -6.78
CA GLU A 54 13.11 10.67 -6.48
C GLU A 54 11.84 10.93 -5.66
N GLN A 55 11.79 12.08 -4.98
CA GLN A 55 10.64 12.43 -4.16
C GLN A 55 9.35 12.60 -5.00
N VAL A 56 9.46 13.00 -6.27
CA VAL A 56 8.31 13.12 -7.18
C VAL A 56 7.66 11.76 -7.42
N GLU A 57 8.45 10.72 -7.65
CA GLU A 57 7.96 9.35 -7.88
C GLU A 57 7.27 8.78 -6.62
N LEU A 58 7.81 9.09 -5.43
CA LEU A 58 7.17 8.73 -4.17
C LEU A 58 5.81 9.44 -3.97
N ASN A 59 5.71 10.70 -4.39
CA ASN A 59 4.46 11.45 -4.33
C ASN A 59 3.44 10.89 -5.33
N GLU A 60 3.85 10.55 -6.55
CA GLU A 60 2.99 9.94 -7.57
C GLU A 60 2.45 8.58 -7.12
N LEU A 61 3.31 7.71 -6.58
CA LEU A 61 2.89 6.43 -6.02
C LEU A 61 1.88 6.60 -4.88
N SER A 62 2.16 7.53 -3.95
CA SER A 62 1.24 7.87 -2.86
C SER A 62 -0.13 8.32 -3.37
N LEU A 63 -0.15 9.24 -4.34
CA LEU A 63 -1.39 9.77 -4.91
C LEU A 63 -2.18 8.68 -5.64
N SER A 64 -1.51 7.84 -6.44
CA SER A 64 -2.14 6.71 -7.14
C SER A 64 -2.85 5.77 -6.16
N ILE A 65 -2.16 5.34 -5.10
CA ILE A 65 -2.73 4.45 -4.07
C ILE A 65 -3.89 5.12 -3.34
N ARG A 66 -3.73 6.38 -2.92
CA ARG A 66 -4.75 7.07 -2.11
C ARG A 66 -5.97 7.47 -2.92
N SER A 67 -5.85 7.63 -4.25
CA SER A 67 -6.95 8.03 -5.13
C SER A 67 -8.15 7.09 -5.07
N VAL A 68 -7.92 5.79 -4.80
CA VAL A 68 -8.99 4.79 -4.77
C VAL A 68 -9.68 4.68 -3.41
N TYR A 69 -9.23 5.38 -2.37
CA TYR A 69 -9.83 5.34 -1.03
C TYR A 69 -10.97 6.36 -0.84
N GLY A 70 -11.25 7.22 -1.82
CA GLY A 70 -12.28 8.26 -1.71
C GLY A 70 -13.44 8.06 -2.70
N GLY A 71 -14.66 8.43 -2.30
CA GLY A 71 -15.85 8.45 -3.16
C GLY A 71 -16.75 7.21 -3.03
N MET A 72 -17.86 7.22 -3.76
CA MET A 72 -18.80 6.10 -3.84
C MET A 72 -18.24 5.00 -4.76
N GLY A 73 -18.24 3.75 -4.30
CA GLY A 73 -17.61 2.63 -5.02
C GLY A 73 -16.09 2.63 -4.89
N SER A 74 -15.58 3.22 -3.81
CA SER A 74 -14.15 3.29 -3.52
C SER A 74 -13.65 1.96 -2.96
N PHE A 75 -12.34 1.81 -2.85
CA PHE A 75 -11.73 0.67 -2.18
C PHE A 75 -12.14 0.55 -0.70
N ASN A 76 -12.56 1.64 -0.04
CA ASN A 76 -13.09 1.57 1.33
C ASN A 76 -14.42 0.82 1.42
N ASP A 77 -15.15 0.69 0.32
CA ASP A 77 -16.39 -0.08 0.25
C ASP A 77 -16.12 -1.58 0.04
N TYR A 78 -14.86 -1.98 -0.20
CA TYR A 78 -14.48 -3.37 -0.38
C TYR A 78 -14.66 -4.17 0.93
N VAL A 79 -15.44 -5.24 0.84
CA VAL A 79 -15.63 -6.20 1.93
C VAL A 79 -14.99 -7.53 1.52
N PRO A 80 -13.93 -8.00 2.20
CA PRO A 80 -13.34 -9.30 1.92
C PRO A 80 -14.35 -10.45 2.05
N LEU A 81 -14.10 -11.55 1.35
CA LEU A 81 -14.87 -12.80 1.51
C LEU A 81 -14.51 -13.50 2.84
N VAL A 82 -14.95 -12.91 3.95
CA VAL A 82 -14.55 -13.25 5.33
C VAL A 82 -14.89 -14.68 5.75
N ASP A 83 -15.83 -15.34 5.08
CA ASP A 83 -16.34 -16.68 5.43
C ASP A 83 -15.71 -17.84 4.66
N THR A 84 -14.67 -17.58 3.86
CA THR A 84 -13.95 -18.65 3.16
C THR A 84 -12.89 -19.31 4.06
N PRO A 85 -12.64 -20.63 3.92
CA PRO A 85 -11.53 -21.29 4.61
C PRO A 85 -10.16 -20.64 4.32
N ALA A 86 -9.97 -20.14 3.10
CA ALA A 86 -8.73 -19.48 2.67
C ALA A 86 -8.51 -18.15 3.42
N TYR A 87 -9.54 -17.30 3.51
CA TYR A 87 -9.47 -16.07 4.31
C TYR A 87 -9.19 -16.36 5.78
N ARG A 88 -9.85 -17.37 6.37
CA ARG A 88 -9.59 -17.76 7.77
C ARG A 88 -8.16 -18.26 7.99
N ALA A 89 -7.60 -19.00 7.03
CA ALA A 89 -6.21 -19.47 7.10
C ALA A 89 -5.23 -18.29 7.03
N TRP A 90 -5.43 -17.38 6.06
CA TRP A 90 -4.65 -16.16 5.92
C TRP A 90 -4.71 -15.30 7.19
N ARG A 91 -5.92 -15.00 7.70
CA ARG A 91 -6.11 -14.19 8.92
C ARG A 91 -5.38 -14.74 10.16
N ARG A 92 -5.22 -16.06 10.29
CA ARG A 92 -4.47 -16.67 11.42
C ARG A 92 -2.96 -16.43 11.33
N GLN A 93 -2.44 -16.21 10.11
CA GLN A 93 -1.02 -15.96 9.86
C GLN A 93 -0.66 -14.47 10.00
N HIS A 94 -1.66 -13.58 9.87
CA HIS A 94 -1.47 -12.13 9.89
C HIS A 94 -2.24 -11.49 11.05
N ALA A 95 -1.55 -11.27 12.17
CA ALA A 95 -2.14 -10.73 13.40
C ALA A 95 -2.86 -9.38 13.23
N ASP A 96 -2.42 -8.58 12.25
CA ASP A 96 -3.00 -7.25 11.93
C ASP A 96 -3.85 -7.27 10.63
N ALA A 97 -4.38 -8.42 10.24
CA ALA A 97 -5.22 -8.61 9.06
C ALA A 97 -6.31 -7.53 8.91
N ASP A 98 -7.00 -7.22 10.02
CA ASP A 98 -8.13 -6.29 10.04
C ASP A 98 -7.71 -4.82 9.79
N ARG A 99 -6.40 -4.53 9.78
CA ARG A 99 -5.84 -3.18 9.58
C ARG A 99 -5.06 -3.04 8.29
N VAL A 100 -4.92 -4.09 7.47
CA VAL A 100 -4.02 -4.08 6.31
C VAL A 100 -4.33 -2.93 5.34
N THR A 101 -5.60 -2.66 5.08
CA THR A 101 -6.07 -1.56 4.22
C THR A 101 -5.67 -0.19 4.78
N SER A 102 -5.94 0.04 6.08
CA SER A 102 -5.55 1.28 6.75
C SER A 102 -4.03 1.49 6.77
N LYS A 103 -3.24 0.41 6.96
CA LYS A 103 -1.78 0.49 6.97
C LYS A 103 -1.21 0.83 5.60
N VAL A 104 -1.81 0.35 4.50
CA VAL A 104 -1.43 0.76 3.14
C VAL A 104 -1.69 2.25 2.94
N TYR A 105 -2.87 2.75 3.35
CA TYR A 105 -3.18 4.18 3.25
C TYR A 105 -2.20 5.06 4.04
N ASP A 106 -1.96 4.71 5.31
CA ASP A 106 -1.05 5.45 6.20
C ASP A 106 0.39 5.44 5.67
N ALA A 107 0.86 4.30 5.18
CA ALA A 107 2.19 4.17 4.60
C ALA A 107 2.33 4.97 3.30
N ALA A 108 1.31 4.97 2.45
CA ALA A 108 1.27 5.79 1.24
C ALA A 108 1.30 7.28 1.60
N LEU A 109 0.51 7.71 2.58
CA LEU A 109 0.51 9.08 3.07
C LEU A 109 1.90 9.49 3.60
N ALA A 110 2.60 8.59 4.30
CA ALA A 110 3.93 8.84 4.86
C ALA A 110 5.03 9.04 3.80
N LEU A 111 4.82 8.60 2.56
CA LEU A 111 5.73 8.85 1.44
C LEU A 111 5.76 10.33 1.03
N MET A 112 4.63 11.02 1.19
CA MET A 112 4.51 12.44 0.84
C MET A 112 5.47 13.28 1.70
N THR A 113 6.03 14.31 1.09
CA THR A 113 6.56 15.47 1.82
C THR A 113 5.47 16.51 1.93
N ILE A 114 4.93 16.73 3.14
CA ILE A 114 4.10 17.90 3.41
C ILE A 114 5.06 19.10 3.46
N GLY A 115 4.84 20.12 2.62
CA GLY A 115 5.75 21.26 2.51
C GLY A 115 6.06 21.90 3.88
N GLY A 116 7.34 22.04 4.20
CA GLY A 116 7.78 22.74 5.41
C GLY A 116 9.07 22.22 6.08
N GLN A 117 10.18 22.18 5.36
CA GLN A 117 11.50 22.44 5.97
C GLN A 117 12.21 23.52 5.14
N ASN A 118 11.63 24.71 5.19
CA ASN A 118 12.32 25.97 4.98
C ASN A 118 11.68 26.97 5.95
N ALA A 119 12.25 27.04 7.15
CA ALA A 119 12.29 28.21 7.99
C ALA A 119 13.64 28.16 8.73
#